data_AF-A0A7J4TI08-F1
#
_entry.id   AF-A0A7J4TI08-F1
#
_cell.length_a   1.000
_cell.length_b   1.000
_cell.length_c   1.000
_cell.angle_alpha   90.00
_cell.angle_beta   90.00
_cell.angle_gamma   90.00
#
_symmetry.space_group_name_H-M   'P 1'
#
loop_
_entity.id
_entity.type
_entity.pdbx_description
1 polymer ?
#
loop_
_entity_poly.entity_id
_entity_poly.type
_entity_poly.pdbx_seq_one_letter_code
_entity_poly.pdbx_strand_id
1 'polypeptide(L)'
;MSCANVMKRDRTAVINPLVTCQPMGAMYAISGITHGLPLVHGSQGCSTFVRYSFSRHFREPSEIAVTSLHEDAAVFGGRKNLISGIINLASRFKPSVIGAISTCSSEIIGDDMEGFIKIAREELKQKMGTTEAEKIKIVPISTPSFVETHFKGYDNAIKALVNNLAEDPTHPNEKINIIPGIVNPGDIREIKHILSLMGVEGIVLTDIS
;
A
#
# COMPACT_ATOMS: atom_id res chain seq x y z
N MET A 1 1.63 18.99 -31.64
CA MET A 1 1.21 19.53 -30.32
C MET A 1 -0.28 19.28 -30.19
N SER A 2 -0.71 18.37 -29.33
CA SER A 2 -2.16 18.18 -29.11
C SER A 2 -2.70 19.41 -28.39
N CYS A 3 -3.58 20.16 -29.06
CA CYS A 3 -4.30 21.29 -28.47
C CYS A 3 -5.35 20.76 -27.49
N ALA A 4 -4.92 20.27 -26.33
CA ALA A 4 -5.84 19.94 -25.26
C ALA A 4 -6.51 21.25 -24.82
N ASN A 5 -7.82 21.37 -25.05
CA ASN A 5 -8.59 22.55 -24.68
C ASN A 5 -8.82 22.53 -23.16
N VAL A 6 -7.84 23.00 -22.40
CA VAL A 6 -7.88 23.01 -20.93
C VAL A 6 -8.80 24.15 -20.48
N MET A 7 -10.06 23.83 -20.20
CA MET A 7 -11.01 24.77 -19.61
C MET A 7 -10.80 24.87 -18.09
N LYS A 8 -10.67 26.09 -17.58
CA LYS A 8 -10.57 26.32 -16.13
C LYS A 8 -11.91 26.03 -15.46
N ARG A 9 -11.89 25.28 -14.36
CA ARG A 9 -13.10 24.94 -13.58
C ARG A 9 -13.68 26.20 -12.92
N ASP A 10 -14.96 26.50 -13.17
CA ASP A 10 -15.70 27.63 -12.60
C ASP A 10 -16.54 27.25 -11.36
N ARG A 11 -16.87 25.96 -11.22
CA ARG A 11 -17.70 25.41 -10.14
C ARG A 11 -16.91 24.84 -8.96
N THR A 12 -17.54 24.80 -7.79
CA THR A 12 -17.00 24.12 -6.60
C THR A 12 -17.29 22.61 -6.60
N ALA A 13 -18.42 22.20 -7.16
CA ALA A 13 -18.81 20.79 -7.22
C ALA A 13 -17.91 19.97 -8.16
N VAL A 14 -17.60 18.74 -7.76
CA VAL A 14 -16.94 17.73 -8.59
C VAL A 14 -18.01 16.82 -9.18
N ILE A 15 -18.06 16.71 -10.51
CA ILE A 15 -18.97 15.79 -11.21
C ILE A 15 -18.10 14.86 -12.06
N ASN A 16 -18.36 13.55 -11.96
CA ASN A 16 -17.63 12.49 -12.67
C ASN A 16 -16.10 12.61 -12.49
N PRO A 17 -15.57 12.43 -11.27
CA PRO A 17 -14.14 12.53 -11.02
C PRO A 17 -13.37 11.50 -11.87
N LEU A 18 -12.26 11.93 -12.47
CA LEU A 18 -11.36 11.08 -13.27
C LEU A 18 -10.27 10.40 -12.43
N VAL A 19 -10.23 10.71 -11.14
CA VAL A 19 -9.23 10.25 -10.20
C VAL A 19 -9.92 9.77 -8.92
N THR A 20 -9.22 8.94 -8.18
CA THR A 20 -9.65 8.45 -6.87
C THR A 20 -8.58 8.73 -5.81
N CYS A 21 -8.83 8.33 -4.56
CA CYS A 21 -8.06 8.69 -3.39
C CYS A 21 -6.74 7.92 -3.22
N GLN A 22 -5.81 8.48 -2.43
CA GLN A 22 -4.48 7.92 -2.19
C GLN A 22 -4.47 6.44 -1.74
N PRO A 23 -5.29 5.99 -0.77
CA PRO A 23 -5.19 4.62 -0.27
C PRO A 23 -5.30 3.54 -1.36
N MET A 24 -6.06 3.80 -2.44
CA MET A 24 -6.15 2.86 -3.56
C MET A 24 -4.78 2.58 -4.20
N GLY A 25 -3.98 3.63 -4.43
CA GLY A 25 -2.65 3.48 -5.03
C GLY A 25 -1.65 2.78 -4.10
N ALA A 26 -1.74 3.03 -2.79
CA ALA A 26 -0.92 2.31 -1.83
C ALA A 26 -1.30 0.83 -1.74
N MET A 27 -2.61 0.51 -1.75
CA MET A 27 -3.08 -0.87 -1.80
C MET A 27 -2.58 -1.57 -3.07
N TYR A 28 -2.62 -0.88 -4.21
CA TYR A 28 -2.10 -1.39 -5.47
C TYR A 28 -0.61 -1.76 -5.40
N ALA A 29 0.22 -0.84 -4.88
CA ALA A 29 1.65 -1.06 -4.72
C ALA A 29 1.95 -2.27 -3.83
N ILE A 30 1.27 -2.39 -2.70
CA ILE A 30 1.50 -3.50 -1.75
C ILE A 30 1.02 -4.84 -2.31
N SER A 31 -0.06 -4.86 -3.09
CA SER A 31 -0.52 -6.08 -3.78
C SER A 31 0.49 -6.60 -4.82
N GLY A 32 1.41 -5.76 -5.30
CA GLY A 32 2.51 -6.18 -6.17
C GLY A 32 3.72 -6.77 -5.44
N ILE A 33 3.66 -6.94 -4.12
CA ILE A 33 4.72 -7.62 -3.35
C ILE A 33 4.34 -9.08 -3.18
N THR A 34 5.28 -9.99 -3.44
CA THR A 34 5.10 -11.42 -3.20
C THR A 34 4.75 -11.68 -1.73
N HIS A 35 3.55 -12.20 -1.47
CA HIS A 35 2.98 -12.35 -0.11
C HIS A 35 2.84 -11.03 0.66
N GLY A 36 2.70 -9.91 -0.05
CA GLY A 36 2.37 -8.61 0.51
C GLY A 36 0.88 -8.50 0.81
N LEU A 37 0.55 -7.97 1.98
CA LEU A 37 -0.84 -7.81 2.41
C LEU A 37 -1.13 -6.35 2.80
N PRO A 38 -1.97 -5.64 2.02
CA PRO A 38 -2.45 -4.31 2.40
C PRO A 38 -3.35 -4.39 3.64
N LEU A 39 -3.03 -3.63 4.69
CA LEU A 39 -3.86 -3.43 5.88
C LEU A 39 -4.31 -1.98 5.95
N VAL A 40 -5.57 -1.75 5.62
CA VAL A 40 -6.18 -0.41 5.63
C VAL A 40 -6.55 -0.02 7.06
N HIS A 41 -5.88 0.99 7.60
CA HIS A 41 -6.18 1.57 8.89
C HIS A 41 -7.30 2.60 8.76
N GLY A 42 -8.53 2.15 8.96
CA GLY A 42 -9.71 2.97 8.69
C GLY A 42 -11.03 2.22 8.81
N SER A 43 -12.10 2.88 8.37
CA SER A 43 -13.42 2.26 8.24
C SER A 43 -13.42 1.17 7.16
N GLN A 44 -14.28 0.16 7.34
CA GLN A 44 -14.38 -1.01 6.45
C GLN A 44 -14.68 -0.63 4.99
N GLY A 45 -15.38 0.48 4.76
CA GLY A 45 -15.73 0.96 3.43
C GLY A 45 -14.51 1.22 2.54
N CYS A 46 -13.43 1.79 3.10
CA CYS A 46 -12.22 2.14 2.35
C CYS A 46 -11.57 0.92 1.69
N SER A 47 -11.51 -0.21 2.40
CA SER A 47 -11.01 -1.47 1.83
C SER A 47 -12.00 -2.08 0.84
N THR A 48 -13.29 -2.05 1.16
CA THR A 48 -14.35 -2.73 0.40
C THR A 48 -14.49 -2.15 -1.01
N PHE A 49 -14.52 -0.82 -1.14
CA PHE A 49 -14.65 -0.18 -2.45
C PHE A 49 -13.44 -0.45 -3.34
N VAL A 50 -12.22 -0.43 -2.80
CA VAL A 50 -11.00 -0.73 -3.57
C VAL A 50 -10.97 -2.19 -4.01
N ARG A 51 -11.32 -3.13 -3.11
CA ARG A 51 -11.46 -4.55 -3.46
C ARG A 51 -12.42 -4.76 -4.62
N TYR A 52 -13.57 -4.08 -4.60
CA TYR A 52 -14.53 -4.15 -5.71
C TYR A 52 -13.97 -3.56 -7.00
N SER A 53 -13.28 -2.42 -6.94
CA SER A 53 -12.66 -1.80 -8.12
C SER A 53 -11.62 -2.71 -8.76
N PHE A 54 -10.70 -3.28 -7.97
CA PHE A 54 -9.69 -4.22 -8.46
C PHE A 54 -10.34 -5.50 -9.00
N SER A 55 -11.29 -6.09 -8.28
CA SER A 55 -11.96 -7.32 -8.73
C SER A 55 -12.75 -7.10 -10.02
N ARG A 56 -13.36 -5.92 -10.22
CA ARG A 56 -14.07 -5.60 -11.48
C ARG A 56 -13.12 -5.34 -12.64
N HIS A 57 -11.99 -4.70 -12.37
CA HIS A 57 -11.01 -4.35 -13.40
C HIS A 57 -10.19 -5.56 -13.84
N PHE A 58 -9.58 -6.27 -12.90
CA PHE A 58 -8.70 -7.41 -13.16
C PHE A 58 -9.43 -8.74 -13.28
N ARG A 59 -10.70 -8.84 -12.83
CA ARG A 59 -11.48 -10.09 -12.75
C ARG A 59 -10.84 -11.15 -11.84
N GLU A 60 -10.01 -10.73 -10.91
CA GLU A 60 -9.30 -11.56 -9.94
C GLU A 60 -9.64 -11.14 -8.51
N PRO A 61 -9.54 -12.04 -7.51
CA PRO A 61 -9.74 -11.67 -6.11
C PRO A 61 -8.63 -10.71 -5.65
N SER A 62 -8.99 -9.75 -4.78
CA SER A 62 -8.03 -8.83 -4.17
C SER A 62 -8.06 -8.96 -2.64
N GLU A 63 -6.95 -9.40 -2.08
CA GLU A 63 -6.74 -9.55 -0.65
C GLU A 63 -6.36 -8.20 -0.04
N ILE A 64 -7.30 -7.57 0.65
CA ILE A 64 -7.09 -6.29 1.35
C ILE A 64 -7.76 -6.42 2.71
N ALA A 65 -6.97 -6.25 3.77
CA ALA A 65 -7.43 -6.26 5.15
C ALA A 65 -7.79 -4.86 5.64
N VAL A 66 -8.55 -4.77 6.73
CA VAL A 66 -8.97 -3.49 7.32
C VAL A 66 -9.03 -3.59 8.83
N THR A 67 -8.61 -2.53 9.52
CA THR A 67 -8.63 -2.48 11.00
C THR A 67 -10.04 -2.27 11.57
N SER A 68 -11.02 -1.95 10.72
CA SER A 68 -12.43 -1.77 11.09
C SER A 68 -12.62 -0.73 12.20
N LEU A 69 -12.29 0.53 11.91
CA LEU A 69 -12.56 1.62 12.84
C LEU A 69 -14.07 1.90 12.92
N HIS A 70 -14.60 1.96 14.14
CA HIS A 70 -15.96 2.35 14.48
C HIS A 70 -15.95 3.69 15.26
N GLU A 71 -17.11 4.12 15.75
CA GLU A 71 -17.26 5.43 16.43
C GLU A 71 -16.42 5.53 17.72
N ASP A 72 -16.15 4.41 18.38
CA ASP A 72 -15.25 4.35 19.54
C ASP A 72 -13.81 4.76 19.18
N ALA A 73 -13.33 4.38 18.00
CA ALA A 73 -12.02 4.78 17.49
C ALA A 73 -11.95 6.28 17.19
N ALA A 74 -13.08 6.95 16.94
CA ALA A 74 -13.10 8.41 16.82
C ALA A 74 -12.86 9.12 18.16
N VAL A 75 -13.13 8.45 19.29
CA VAL A 75 -12.91 8.97 20.65
C VAL A 75 -11.53 8.57 21.18
N PHE A 76 -11.13 7.32 20.98
CA PHE A 76 -9.96 6.73 21.62
C PHE A 76 -8.76 6.49 20.68
N GLY A 77 -8.90 6.80 19.39
CA GLY A 77 -7.93 6.46 18.36
C GLY A 77 -7.96 4.98 17.97
N GLY A 78 -7.28 4.66 16.86
CA GLY A 78 -7.28 3.33 16.25
C GLY A 78 -6.21 2.37 16.78
N ARG A 79 -5.51 2.68 17.86
CA ARG A 79 -4.36 1.90 18.38
C ARG A 79 -4.67 0.41 18.54
N LYS A 80 -5.73 0.08 19.28
CA LYS A 80 -6.12 -1.32 19.53
C LYS A 80 -6.46 -2.06 18.24
N ASN A 81 -7.14 -1.37 17.32
CA ASN A 81 -7.56 -1.91 16.04
C ASN A 81 -6.36 -2.24 15.14
N LEU A 82 -5.36 -1.35 15.07
CA LEU A 82 -4.17 -1.59 14.25
C LEU A 82 -3.31 -2.72 14.80
N ILE A 83 -3.04 -2.71 16.12
CA ILE A 83 -2.23 -3.75 16.77
C ILE A 83 -2.89 -5.12 16.62
N SER A 84 -4.18 -5.24 16.97
CA SER A 84 -4.91 -6.51 16.83
C SER A 84 -5.02 -6.95 15.36
N GLY A 85 -5.23 -6.01 14.44
CA GLY A 85 -5.23 -6.27 13.00
C GLY A 85 -3.92 -6.91 12.53
N ILE A 86 -2.78 -6.30 12.85
CA ILE A 86 -1.45 -6.81 12.53
C ILE A 86 -1.24 -8.22 13.09
N ILE A 87 -1.55 -8.43 14.37
CA ILE A 87 -1.37 -9.73 15.04
C ILE A 87 -2.23 -10.82 14.39
N ASN A 88 -3.48 -10.49 14.06
CA ASN A 88 -4.40 -11.42 13.41
C ASN A 88 -3.92 -11.80 12.01
N LEU A 89 -3.44 -10.82 11.23
CA LEU A 89 -2.90 -11.07 9.89
C LEU A 89 -1.63 -11.92 9.94
N ALA A 90 -0.70 -11.56 10.80
CA ALA A 90 0.53 -12.32 11.01
C ALA A 90 0.25 -13.78 11.40
N SER A 91 -0.70 -14.00 12.32
CA SER A 91 -1.04 -15.34 12.81
C SER A 91 -1.71 -16.21 11.73
N ARG A 92 -2.55 -15.61 10.87
CA ARG A 92 -3.38 -16.35 9.91
C ARG A 92 -2.73 -16.51 8.53
N PHE A 93 -2.14 -15.44 8.01
CA PHE A 93 -1.66 -15.38 6.62
C PHE A 93 -0.13 -15.48 6.51
N LYS A 94 0.60 -15.18 7.59
CA LYS A 94 2.08 -15.14 7.60
C LYS A 94 2.66 -14.38 6.38
N PRO A 95 2.21 -13.12 6.14
CA PRO A 95 2.66 -12.36 4.98
C PRO A 95 4.14 -12.00 5.09
N SER A 96 4.81 -11.80 3.96
CA SER A 96 6.18 -11.28 3.92
C SER A 96 6.22 -9.81 4.32
N VAL A 97 5.21 -9.04 3.88
CA VAL A 97 5.07 -7.61 4.12
C VAL A 97 3.61 -7.28 4.46
N ILE A 98 3.40 -6.53 5.54
CA ILE A 98 2.12 -5.87 5.84
C ILE A 98 2.30 -4.38 5.54
N GLY A 99 1.62 -3.88 4.52
CA GLY A 99 1.54 -2.45 4.27
C GLY A 99 0.41 -1.84 5.10
N ALA A 100 0.74 -1.16 6.21
CA ALA A 100 -0.22 -0.48 7.05
C ALA A 100 -0.54 0.89 6.43
N ILE A 101 -1.72 1.00 5.81
CA ILE A 101 -2.12 2.12 4.95
C ILE A 101 -3.16 2.97 5.67
N SER A 102 -2.88 4.24 5.92
CA SER A 102 -3.82 5.15 6.57
C SER A 102 -5.00 5.52 5.66
N THR A 103 -6.07 6.06 6.24
CA THR A 103 -7.22 6.61 5.51
C THR A 103 -7.52 8.02 5.96
N CYS A 104 -8.45 8.71 5.31
CA CYS A 104 -8.92 10.02 5.80
C CYS A 104 -9.38 9.97 7.27
N SER A 105 -10.02 8.88 7.72
CA SER A 105 -10.45 8.78 9.13
C SER A 105 -9.26 8.76 10.09
N SER A 106 -8.29 7.86 9.87
CA SER A 106 -7.12 7.73 10.75
C SER A 106 -6.19 8.96 10.69
N GLU A 107 -6.10 9.60 9.53
CA GLU A 107 -5.30 10.83 9.33
C GLU A 107 -5.94 12.03 10.04
N ILE A 108 -7.27 12.18 9.99
CA ILE A 108 -7.97 13.31 10.65
C ILE A 108 -7.93 13.18 12.17
N ILE A 109 -8.10 11.98 12.72
CA ILE A 109 -7.96 11.76 14.16
C ILE A 109 -6.51 11.86 14.64
N GLY A 110 -5.54 11.78 13.72
CA GLY A 110 -4.12 11.90 14.02
C GLY A 110 -3.53 10.65 14.67
N ASP A 111 -3.94 9.46 14.22
CA ASP A 111 -3.41 8.20 14.74
C ASP A 111 -1.89 8.06 14.48
N ASP A 112 -1.11 7.85 15.54
CA ASP A 112 0.33 7.58 15.48
C ASP A 112 0.60 6.13 15.04
N MET A 113 0.48 5.88 13.74
CA MET A 113 0.67 4.55 13.16
C MET A 113 2.08 4.00 13.39
N GLU A 114 3.13 4.84 13.35
CA GLU A 114 4.50 4.39 13.59
C GLU A 114 4.68 3.88 15.02
N GLY A 115 4.20 4.66 16.00
CA GLY A 115 4.19 4.26 17.40
C GLY A 115 3.38 2.98 17.63
N PHE A 116 2.20 2.87 17.02
CA PHE A 116 1.35 1.68 17.16
C PHE A 116 1.99 0.43 16.55
N ILE A 117 2.66 0.55 15.39
CA ILE A 117 3.37 -0.55 14.74
C ILE A 117 4.56 -1.00 15.58
N LYS A 118 5.29 -0.07 16.22
CA LYS A 118 6.38 -0.43 17.14
C LYS A 118 5.88 -1.32 18.27
N ILE A 119 4.72 -1.00 18.85
CA ILE A 119 4.09 -1.82 19.90
C ILE A 119 3.65 -3.17 19.32
N ALA A 120 3.00 -3.18 18.15
CA ALA A 120 2.56 -4.41 17.50
C ALA A 120 3.72 -5.37 17.20
N ARG A 121 4.90 -4.85 16.81
CA ARG A 121 6.11 -5.66 16.58
C ARG A 121 6.58 -6.36 17.86
N GLU A 122 6.58 -5.66 19.00
CA GLU A 122 6.96 -6.26 20.28
C GLU A 122 5.95 -7.33 20.73
N GLU A 123 4.66 -7.09 20.57
CA GLU A 123 3.62 -8.09 20.85
C GLU A 123 3.73 -9.31 19.92
N LEU A 124 4.07 -9.12 18.65
CA LEU A 124 4.34 -10.22 17.71
C LEU A 124 5.53 -11.07 18.17
N LYS A 125 6.65 -10.44 18.53
CA LYS A 125 7.83 -11.16 19.04
C LYS A 125 7.49 -12.00 20.26
N GLN A 126 6.67 -11.48 21.18
CA GLN A 126 6.21 -12.22 22.35
C GLN A 126 5.32 -13.42 21.99
N LYS A 127 4.45 -13.26 20.99
CA LYS A 127 3.43 -14.28 20.64
C LYS A 127 3.95 -15.43 19.77
N MET A 128 4.86 -15.14 18.82
CA MET A 128 5.36 -16.14 17.86
C MET A 128 6.88 -16.35 17.88
N GLY A 129 7.58 -15.66 18.78
CA GLY A 129 9.04 -15.68 18.86
C GLY A 129 9.68 -14.67 17.91
N THR A 130 10.85 -14.17 18.30
CA THR A 130 11.57 -13.11 17.57
C THR A 130 11.86 -13.48 16.11
N THR A 131 12.35 -14.71 15.87
CA THR A 131 12.74 -15.15 14.53
C THR A 131 11.57 -15.20 13.55
N GLU A 132 10.39 -15.65 13.96
CA GLU A 132 9.21 -15.65 13.08
C GLU A 132 8.63 -14.24 12.90
N ALA A 133 8.61 -13.44 13.96
CA ALA A 133 8.13 -12.06 13.89
C ALA A 133 8.97 -11.19 12.95
N GLU A 134 10.30 -11.36 12.93
CA GLU A 134 11.21 -10.57 12.09
C GLU A 134 11.12 -10.87 10.59
N LYS A 135 10.55 -12.03 10.22
CA LYS A 135 10.24 -12.37 8.83
C LYS A 135 9.10 -11.53 8.27
N ILE A 136 8.19 -11.06 9.13
CA ILE A 136 7.02 -10.27 8.74
C ILE A 136 7.40 -8.80 8.83
N LYS A 137 7.66 -8.17 7.67
CA LYS A 137 7.95 -6.74 7.62
C LYS A 137 6.63 -5.96 7.70
N ILE A 138 6.60 -4.90 8.49
CA ILE A 138 5.40 -4.03 8.62
C ILE A 138 5.81 -2.63 8.21
N VAL A 139 5.19 -2.07 7.18
CA VAL A 139 5.56 -0.77 6.61
C VAL A 139 4.42 0.22 6.81
N PRO A 140 4.61 1.31 7.58
CA PRO A 140 3.63 2.39 7.68
C PRO A 140 3.59 3.21 6.39
N ILE A 141 2.39 3.52 5.92
CA ILE A 141 2.16 4.30 4.70
C ILE A 141 1.06 5.32 4.97
N SER A 142 1.44 6.60 4.98
CA SER A 142 0.48 7.72 5.09
C SER A 142 -0.14 8.03 3.73
N THR A 143 -1.47 7.96 3.68
CA THR A 143 -2.29 8.21 2.50
C THR A 143 -3.56 9.01 2.81
N PRO A 144 -3.45 10.29 3.19
CA PRO A 144 -4.61 11.15 3.41
C PRO A 144 -5.41 11.32 2.12
N SER A 145 -6.64 10.79 2.09
CA SER A 145 -7.50 10.78 0.90
C SER A 145 -7.88 12.17 0.37
N PHE A 146 -7.76 13.20 1.20
CA PHE A 146 -8.07 14.59 0.86
C PHE A 146 -6.87 15.35 0.25
N VAL A 147 -5.72 14.71 0.11
CA VAL A 147 -4.53 15.25 -0.56
C VAL A 147 -4.34 14.52 -1.88
N GLU A 148 -4.22 15.26 -2.99
CA GLU A 148 -3.90 14.72 -4.31
C GLU A 148 -4.77 13.49 -4.71
N THR A 149 -4.16 12.41 -5.22
CA THR A 149 -4.87 11.28 -5.86
C THR A 149 -4.19 9.93 -5.59
N HIS A 150 -4.80 8.84 -6.04
CA HIS A 150 -4.22 7.50 -6.03
C HIS A 150 -2.78 7.39 -6.55
N PHE A 151 -2.37 8.19 -7.56
CA PHE A 151 -0.97 8.23 -8.00
C PHE A 151 -0.03 8.64 -6.87
N LYS A 152 -0.40 9.66 -6.09
CA LYS A 152 0.37 10.08 -4.93
C LYS A 152 0.44 8.98 -3.87
N GLY A 153 -0.65 8.25 -3.67
CA GLY A 153 -0.68 7.12 -2.75
C GLY A 153 0.25 5.98 -3.17
N TYR A 154 0.37 5.71 -4.46
CA TYR A 154 1.36 4.78 -4.99
C TYR A 154 2.79 5.27 -4.71
N ASP A 155 3.09 6.54 -5.01
CA ASP A 155 4.42 7.13 -4.72
C ASP A 155 4.77 7.06 -3.24
N ASN A 156 3.82 7.38 -2.35
CA ASN A 156 4.01 7.29 -0.92
C ASN A 156 4.31 5.84 -0.48
N ALA A 157 3.63 4.85 -1.06
CA ALA A 157 3.89 3.44 -0.78
C ALA A 157 5.26 2.99 -1.26
N ILE A 158 5.67 3.34 -2.49
CA ILE A 158 7.02 3.03 -3.00
C ILE A 158 8.08 3.66 -2.11
N LYS A 159 7.93 4.94 -1.76
CA LYS A 159 8.86 5.63 -0.86
C LYS A 159 8.93 4.94 0.51
N ALA A 160 7.79 4.56 1.09
CA ALA A 160 7.75 3.87 2.36
C ALA A 160 8.42 2.49 2.30
N LEU A 161 8.20 1.73 1.24
CA LEU A 161 8.86 0.44 1.00
C LEU A 161 10.37 0.59 0.91
N VAL A 162 10.86 1.54 0.10
CA VAL A 162 12.30 1.82 -0.01
C VAL A 162 12.88 2.23 1.33
N ASN A 163 12.26 3.18 2.03
CA ASN A 163 12.76 3.66 3.33
C ASN A 163 12.79 2.58 4.43
N ASN A 164 11.91 1.58 4.37
CA ASN A 164 11.80 0.56 5.43
C ASN A 164 12.46 -0.78 5.07
N LEU A 165 12.66 -1.07 3.78
CA LEU A 165 13.10 -2.38 3.31
C LEU A 165 14.41 -2.35 2.51
N ALA A 166 14.79 -1.22 1.94
CA ALA A 166 16.06 -1.12 1.25
C ALA A 166 17.21 -1.21 2.27
N GLU A 167 18.20 -2.02 1.95
CA GLU A 167 19.43 -2.15 2.74
C GLU A 167 20.51 -1.24 2.16
N ASP A 168 21.49 -0.88 2.99
CA ASP A 168 22.62 -0.09 2.53
C ASP A 168 23.35 -0.81 1.39
N PRO A 169 23.74 -0.09 0.31
CA PRO A 169 24.35 -0.67 -0.88
C PRO A 169 25.82 -1.06 -0.64
N THR A 170 26.05 -1.90 0.35
CA THR A 170 27.38 -2.44 0.69
C THR A 170 27.90 -3.37 -0.39
N HIS A 171 27.01 -4.05 -1.11
CA HIS A 171 27.33 -4.97 -2.20
C HIS A 171 26.45 -4.64 -3.42
N PRO A 172 27.00 -4.02 -4.48
CA PRO A 172 26.25 -3.79 -5.70
C PRO A 172 25.91 -5.15 -6.34
N ASN A 173 24.67 -5.28 -6.82
CA ASN A 173 24.16 -6.49 -7.44
C ASN A 173 24.09 -6.41 -8.98
N GLU A 174 24.61 -5.33 -9.57
CA GLU A 174 24.64 -5.05 -11.01
C GLU A 174 23.25 -5.07 -11.70
N LYS A 175 22.16 -4.88 -10.94
CA LYS A 175 20.79 -4.84 -11.46
C LYS A 175 20.25 -3.42 -11.59
N ILE A 176 19.25 -3.26 -12.45
CA ILE A 176 18.49 -2.02 -12.59
C ILE A 176 17.19 -2.09 -11.79
N ASN A 177 16.94 -1.10 -10.94
CA ASN A 177 15.66 -0.96 -10.25
C ASN A 177 14.64 -0.28 -11.18
N ILE A 178 13.46 -0.87 -11.31
CA ILE A 178 12.36 -0.33 -12.11
C ILE A 178 11.17 -0.08 -11.19
N ILE A 179 10.67 1.16 -11.21
CA ILE A 179 9.39 1.52 -10.59
C ILE A 179 8.39 1.68 -11.74
N PRO A 180 7.50 0.69 -11.98
CA PRO A 180 6.66 0.66 -13.17
C PRO A 180 5.48 1.64 -13.10
N GLY A 181 5.13 2.12 -11.91
CA GLY A 181 3.95 2.95 -11.70
C GLY A 181 2.66 2.11 -11.66
N ILE A 182 1.52 2.79 -11.84
CA ILE A 182 0.21 2.14 -11.94
C ILE A 182 -0.03 1.76 -13.41
N VAL A 183 0.43 0.58 -13.80
CA VAL A 183 0.35 0.01 -15.16
C VAL A 183 -0.22 -1.40 -15.13
N ASN A 184 -0.69 -1.93 -16.26
CA ASN A 184 -1.29 -3.26 -16.29
C ASN A 184 -0.24 -4.37 -16.11
N PRO A 185 -0.66 -5.57 -15.67
CA PRO A 185 0.19 -6.77 -15.64
C PRO A 185 0.98 -6.99 -16.93
N GLY A 186 0.32 -6.84 -18.08
CA GLY A 186 0.94 -7.00 -19.40
C GLY A 186 2.07 -6.01 -19.67
N ASP A 187 1.94 -4.77 -19.20
CA ASP A 187 2.97 -3.74 -19.35
C ASP A 187 4.24 -4.11 -18.57
N ILE A 188 4.08 -4.66 -17.37
CA ILE A 188 5.23 -5.15 -16.56
C ILE A 188 5.88 -6.37 -17.21
N ARG A 189 5.09 -7.31 -17.77
CA ARG A 189 5.64 -8.46 -18.51
C ARG A 189 6.44 -8.00 -19.73
N GLU A 190 5.97 -6.97 -20.44
CA GLU A 190 6.68 -6.40 -21.58
C GLU A 190 7.98 -5.72 -21.15
N ILE A 191 7.97 -4.95 -20.05
CA ILE A 191 9.20 -4.37 -19.48
C ILE A 191 10.22 -5.47 -19.17
N LYS A 192 9.80 -6.57 -18.52
CA LYS A 192 10.68 -7.71 -18.23
C LYS A 192 11.17 -8.40 -19.51
N HIS A 193 10.32 -8.52 -20.53
CA HIS A 193 10.70 -9.08 -21.82
C HIS A 193 11.80 -8.25 -22.50
N ILE A 194 11.64 -6.92 -22.53
CA ILE A 194 12.64 -5.99 -23.08
C ILE A 194 13.96 -6.11 -22.32
N LEU A 195 13.95 -6.14 -20.98
CA LEU A 195 15.15 -6.34 -20.17
C LEU A 195 15.86 -7.66 -20.53
N SER A 196 15.10 -8.73 -20.70
CA SER A 196 15.65 -10.04 -21.09
C SER A 196 16.29 -10.01 -22.48
N LEU A 197 15.71 -9.30 -23.45
CA LEU A 197 16.29 -9.14 -24.80
C LEU A 197 17.60 -8.35 -24.76
N MET A 198 17.73 -7.41 -23.82
CA MET A 198 18.94 -6.62 -23.61
C MET A 198 20.01 -7.37 -22.80
N GLY A 199 19.71 -8.53 -22.22
CA GLY A 199 20.62 -9.26 -21.33
C GLY A 199 20.86 -8.51 -20.01
N VAL A 200 19.89 -7.72 -19.55
CA VAL A 200 20.00 -6.91 -18.32
C VAL A 200 19.07 -7.47 -17.25
N GLU A 201 19.59 -7.70 -16.05
CA GLU A 201 18.76 -8.08 -14.91
C GLU A 201 18.13 -6.84 -14.25
N GLY A 202 16.82 -6.92 -13.98
CA GLY A 202 16.08 -5.85 -13.34
C GLY A 202 15.33 -6.32 -12.09
N ILE A 203 15.16 -5.41 -11.13
CA ILE A 203 14.29 -5.58 -9.96
C ILE A 203 13.10 -4.64 -10.16
N VAL A 204 11.90 -5.21 -10.33
CA VAL A 204 10.67 -4.42 -10.41
C VAL A 204 10.16 -4.17 -8.99
N LEU A 205 10.16 -2.90 -8.56
CA LEU A 205 9.65 -2.49 -7.26
C LEU A 205 8.14 -2.41 -7.34
N THR A 206 7.49 -3.46 -6.84
CA THR A 206 6.05 -3.78 -6.96
C THR A 206 5.68 -4.31 -8.35
N ASP A 207 5.28 -5.57 -8.38
CA ASP A 207 5.07 -6.37 -9.59
C ASP A 207 3.76 -7.14 -9.47
N ILE A 208 2.75 -6.69 -10.21
CA ILE A 208 1.41 -7.28 -10.21
C ILE A 208 1.20 -8.26 -11.37
N SER A 209 2.27 -8.71 -12.04
CA SER A 209 2.20 -9.43 -13.31
C SER A 209 2.12 -10.95 -13.24
#